data_AF-A0A659UKM5-F1
#
_entry.id   AF-A0A659UKM5-F1
#
_cell.length_a   1.000
_cell.length_b   1.000
_cell.length_c   1.000
_cell.angle_alpha   90.00
_cell.angle_beta   90.00
_cell.angle_gamma   90.00
#
_symmetry.space_group_name_H-M   'P 1'
#
loop_
_entity.id
_entity.type
_entity.pdbx_description
1 polymer ?
#
loop_
_entity_poly.entity_id
_entity_poly.type
_entity_poly.pdbx_seq_one_letter_code
_entity_poly.pdbx_strand_id
1 'polypeptide(L)'
;EIDLPLDGIPPAKFQEVMADPEQKARVVEGGQLHTGYVTMNTTMAPFDNVKVRQAVNMALNKARIIQIINGRAVPANQPLPPSMPGYDRAYKGYPYDVAKAKALLAEAGHPDGFETQLFAMNTDPNPR
;
A
#
# COMPACT_ATOMS: atom_id res chain seq x y z
N GLU A 1 -9.67 28.82 13.65
CA GLU A 1 -10.11 27.55 14.26
C GLU A 1 -10.81 26.75 13.16
N ILE A 2 -10.48 25.47 13.01
CA ILE A 2 -11.12 24.58 12.03
C ILE A 2 -11.75 23.44 12.84
N ASP A 3 -13.06 23.26 12.73
CA ASP A 3 -13.79 22.25 13.50
C ASP A 3 -13.53 20.82 12.99
N LEU A 4 -13.21 20.68 11.70
CA LEU A 4 -12.83 19.42 11.06
C LEU A 4 -11.83 19.70 9.93
N PRO A 5 -10.57 19.22 10.02
CA PRO A 5 -9.55 19.45 8.99
C PRO A 5 -9.87 18.73 7.66
N LEU A 6 -10.84 17.80 7.65
CA LEU A 6 -11.23 16.92 6.53
C LEU A 6 -10.12 15.98 6.02
N ASP A 7 -8.85 16.35 6.20
CA ASP A 7 -7.69 15.49 5.98
C ASP A 7 -7.36 14.67 7.23
N GLY A 8 -6.81 13.48 7.02
CA GLY A 8 -6.42 12.59 8.11
C GLY A 8 -5.21 13.09 8.88
N ILE A 9 -5.07 12.66 10.14
CA ILE A 9 -3.88 12.96 10.97
C ILE A 9 -2.62 12.45 10.27
N PRO A 10 -1.59 13.28 10.00
CA PRO A 10 -0.34 12.83 9.38
C PRO A 10 0.34 11.75 10.21
N PRO A 11 0.97 10.72 9.61
CA PRO A 11 1.65 9.66 10.36
C PRO A 11 2.67 10.16 11.39
N ALA A 12 3.43 11.20 11.07
CA ALA A 12 4.43 11.78 11.97
C ALA A 12 3.83 12.41 13.25
N LYS A 13 2.57 12.86 13.19
CA LYS A 13 1.85 13.50 14.29
C LYS A 13 0.90 12.56 15.02
N PHE A 14 0.67 11.36 14.48
CA PHE A 14 -0.32 10.44 15.03
C PHE A 14 -0.03 10.05 16.48
N GLN A 15 1.21 9.73 16.82
CA GLN A 15 1.56 9.34 18.20
C GLN A 15 1.38 10.50 19.19
N GLU A 16 1.72 11.72 18.79
CA GLU A 16 1.52 12.95 19.59
C GLU A 16 0.03 13.19 19.86
N VAL A 17 -0.80 13.15 18.81
CA VAL A 17 -2.25 13.32 18.90
C VAL A 17 -2.91 12.24 19.77
N MET A 18 -2.48 10.99 19.64
CA MET A 18 -3.06 9.87 20.40
C MET A 18 -2.57 9.80 21.85
N ALA A 19 -1.47 10.48 22.19
CA ALA A 19 -0.96 10.58 23.55
C ALA A 19 -1.69 11.65 24.38
N ASP A 20 -2.27 12.66 23.74
CA ASP A 20 -3.10 13.68 24.37
C ASP A 20 -4.55 13.17 24.52
N PRO A 21 -5.08 13.01 25.76
CA PRO A 21 -6.44 12.54 25.98
C PRO A 21 -7.52 13.42 25.35
N GLU A 22 -7.33 14.74 25.32
CA GLU A 22 -8.32 15.67 24.78
C GLU A 22 -8.38 15.57 23.25
N GLN A 23 -7.22 15.50 22.60
CA GLN A 23 -7.14 15.34 21.15
C GLN A 23 -7.61 13.96 20.72
N LYS A 24 -7.18 12.90 21.43
CA LYS A 24 -7.62 11.53 21.19
C LYS A 24 -9.14 11.41 21.24
N ALA A 25 -9.80 12.09 22.19
CA ALA A 25 -11.27 12.07 22.30
C ALA A 25 -11.98 12.68 21.07
N ARG A 26 -11.29 13.49 20.27
CA ARG A 26 -11.80 14.10 19.04
C ARG A 26 -11.48 13.28 17.78
N VAL A 27 -10.70 12.21 17.90
CA VAL A 27 -10.34 11.36 16.75
C VAL A 27 -11.48 10.41 16.40
N VAL A 28 -11.92 10.47 15.15
CA VAL A 28 -12.90 9.53 14.59
C VAL A 28 -12.16 8.48 13.76
N GLU A 29 -12.36 7.20 14.10
CA GLU A 29 -11.86 6.06 13.34
C GLU A 29 -13.01 5.42 12.55
N GLY A 30 -12.80 5.21 11.25
CA GLY A 30 -13.79 4.60 10.38
C GLY A 30 -13.13 3.81 9.26
N GLY A 31 -13.67 2.62 8.97
CA GLY A 31 -13.21 1.80 7.84
C GLY A 31 -13.52 2.48 6.51
N GLN A 32 -12.48 2.85 5.77
CA GLN A 32 -12.65 3.44 4.44
C GLN A 32 -12.91 2.35 3.38
N LEU A 33 -13.84 2.62 2.45
CA LEU A 33 -14.02 1.83 1.22
C LEU A 33 -12.94 2.19 0.20
N HIS A 34 -11.69 1.92 0.56
CA HIS A 34 -10.51 2.31 -0.21
C HIS A 34 -9.43 1.24 -0.15
N THR A 35 -8.77 1.02 -1.29
CA THR A 35 -7.58 0.17 -1.42
C THR A 35 -6.47 1.01 -2.01
N GLY A 36 -5.38 1.22 -1.28
CA GLY A 36 -4.15 1.82 -1.83
C GLY A 36 -3.34 0.77 -2.59
N TYR A 37 -2.85 1.12 -3.79
CA TYR A 37 -2.05 0.24 -4.64
C TYR A 37 -1.05 1.01 -5.49
N VAL A 38 -0.06 0.28 -6.02
CA VAL A 38 0.86 0.78 -7.05
C VAL A 38 0.49 0.12 -8.37
N THR A 39 0.24 0.94 -9.38
CA THR A 39 -0.07 0.46 -10.72
C THR A 39 1.21 0.08 -11.46
N MET A 40 1.18 -1.05 -12.16
CA MET A 40 2.21 -1.46 -13.12
C MET A 40 1.64 -1.35 -14.52
N ASN A 41 2.31 -0.62 -15.43
CA ASN A 41 1.86 -0.50 -16.81
C ASN A 41 2.13 -1.82 -17.57
N THR A 42 1.09 -2.62 -17.80
CA THR A 42 1.21 -3.96 -18.39
C THR A 42 1.52 -3.97 -19.89
N THR A 43 1.64 -2.81 -20.54
CA THR A 43 2.03 -2.70 -21.96
C THR A 43 3.45 -2.17 -22.15
N MET A 44 4.16 -1.91 -21.05
CA MET A 44 5.51 -1.38 -21.06
C MET A 44 6.48 -2.37 -20.44
N ALA A 45 7.57 -2.68 -21.15
CA ALA A 45 8.62 -3.53 -20.60
C ALA A 45 9.24 -2.90 -19.33
N PRO A 46 9.61 -3.70 -18.30
CA PRO A 46 9.48 -5.17 -18.23
C PRO A 46 8.16 -5.64 -17.59
N PHE A 47 7.20 -4.74 -17.35
CA PHE A 47 5.93 -5.04 -16.68
C PHE A 47 4.90 -5.69 -17.60
N ASP A 48 5.14 -5.77 -18.89
CA ASP A 48 4.40 -6.62 -19.83
C ASP A 48 4.53 -8.12 -19.50
N ASN A 49 5.66 -8.54 -18.92
CA ASN A 49 5.87 -9.89 -18.43
C ASN A 49 5.17 -10.14 -17.07
N VAL A 50 4.29 -11.15 -17.01
CA VAL A 50 3.55 -11.52 -15.79
C VAL A 50 4.47 -11.96 -14.65
N LYS A 51 5.59 -12.64 -14.95
CA LYS A 51 6.54 -13.10 -13.92
C LYS A 51 7.19 -11.92 -13.20
N VAL A 52 7.50 -10.85 -13.94
CA VAL A 52 8.03 -9.61 -13.36
C VAL A 52 7.01 -8.99 -12.41
N ARG A 53 5.74 -8.90 -12.82
CA ARG A 53 4.67 -8.36 -11.96
C ARG A 53 4.44 -9.21 -10.69
N GLN A 54 4.53 -10.52 -10.82
CA GLN A 54 4.44 -11.45 -9.68
C GLN A 54 5.63 -11.29 -8.73
N ALA A 55 6.85 -11.18 -9.28
CA ALA A 55 8.05 -10.95 -8.49
C ALA A 55 7.96 -9.64 -7.69
N VAL A 56 7.51 -8.56 -8.32
CA VAL A 56 7.33 -7.26 -7.65
C VAL A 56 6.31 -7.37 -6.51
N ASN A 57 5.19 -8.06 -6.71
CA ASN A 57 4.21 -8.29 -5.64
C ASN A 57 4.80 -9.05 -4.45
N MET A 58 5.62 -10.07 -4.71
CA MET A 58 6.26 -10.88 -3.66
C MET A 58 7.42 -10.16 -2.97
N ALA A 59 8.05 -9.19 -3.63
CA ALA A 59 9.15 -8.39 -3.07
C ALA A 59 8.68 -7.27 -2.12
N LEU A 60 7.37 -6.94 -2.09
CA LEU A 60 6.84 -5.86 -1.27
C LEU A 60 6.38 -6.34 0.11
N ASN A 61 7.03 -5.83 1.16
CA ASN A 61 6.62 -6.10 2.54
C ASN A 61 5.49 -5.15 2.99
N LYS A 62 4.25 -5.56 2.75
CA LYS A 62 3.05 -4.78 3.10
C LYS A 62 2.94 -4.51 4.61
N ALA A 63 3.34 -5.46 5.46
CA ALA A 63 3.31 -5.28 6.91
C ALA A 63 4.27 -4.17 7.35
N ARG A 64 5.47 -4.09 6.77
CA ARG A 64 6.43 -3.03 7.06
C ARG A 64 5.93 -1.65 6.61
N ILE A 65 5.29 -1.58 5.45
CA ILE A 65 4.66 -0.33 4.96
C ILE A 65 3.58 0.14 5.94
N ILE A 66 2.73 -0.77 6.43
CA ILE A 66 1.68 -0.46 7.40
C ILE A 66 2.24 0.03 8.73
N GLN A 67 3.38 -0.51 9.18
CA GLN A 67 4.05 -0.01 10.39
C GLN A 67 4.50 1.46 10.24
N ILE A 68 4.96 1.85 9.05
CA ILE A 68 5.40 3.24 8.78
C ILE A 68 4.24 4.24 8.94
N ILE A 69 3.01 3.81 8.63
CA ILE A 69 1.79 4.63 8.82
C ILE A 69 1.10 4.39 10.17
N ASN A 70 1.85 3.92 11.18
CA ASN A 70 1.36 3.63 12.54
C ASN A 70 0.24 2.59 12.62
N GLY A 71 0.22 1.59 11.73
CA GLY A 71 -0.75 0.49 11.82
C GLY A 71 -2.16 0.85 11.36
N ARG A 72 -2.33 1.99 10.68
CA ARG A 72 -3.65 2.55 10.33
C ARG A 72 -4.22 2.00 9.01
N ALA A 73 -3.79 0.81 8.60
CA ALA A 73 -4.32 0.10 7.45
C ALA A 73 -4.16 -1.42 7.62
N VAL A 74 -4.87 -2.19 6.80
CA VAL A 74 -4.74 -3.65 6.72
C VAL A 74 -4.05 -4.06 5.42
N PRO A 75 -3.27 -5.16 5.38
CA PRO A 75 -2.61 -5.60 4.16
C PRO A 75 -3.64 -5.94 3.07
N ALA A 76 -3.64 -5.20 1.98
CA ALA A 76 -4.47 -5.50 0.82
C ALA A 76 -3.94 -6.76 0.11
N ASN A 77 -4.81 -7.75 -0.10
CA ASN A 77 -4.51 -8.95 -0.87
C ASN A 77 -5.26 -9.01 -2.21
N GLN A 78 -6.32 -8.22 -2.37
CA GLN A 78 -7.15 -8.14 -3.58
C GLN A 78 -7.60 -6.69 -3.82
N PRO A 79 -8.19 -6.36 -4.99
CA PRO A 79 -8.63 -5.00 -5.29
C PRO A 79 -9.73 -4.48 -4.36
N LEU A 80 -10.70 -5.34 -4.02
CA LEU A 80 -11.82 -4.97 -3.16
C LEU A 80 -11.37 -4.89 -1.69
N PRO A 81 -11.78 -3.85 -0.94
CA PRO A 81 -11.57 -3.80 0.50
C PRO A 81 -12.54 -4.76 1.23
N PRO A 82 -12.23 -5.21 2.47
CA PRO A 82 -13.01 -6.22 3.19
C PRO A 82 -14.49 -5.92 3.41
N SER A 83 -14.85 -4.64 3.46
CA SER A 83 -16.23 -4.18 3.66
C SER A 83 -17.05 -4.10 2.37
N MET A 84 -16.43 -4.29 1.20
CA MET A 84 -17.12 -4.22 -0.09
C MET A 84 -17.82 -5.55 -0.43
N PRO A 85 -19.07 -5.53 -0.93
CA PRO A 85 -19.70 -6.72 -1.49
C PRO A 85 -18.82 -7.38 -2.56
N GLY A 86 -18.71 -8.71 -2.51
CA GLY A 86 -17.87 -9.49 -3.43
C GLY A 86 -16.42 -9.70 -2.97
N TYR A 87 -16.02 -9.19 -1.80
CA TYR A 87 -14.72 -9.50 -1.20
C TYR A 87 -14.57 -11.01 -0.94
N ASP A 88 -13.54 -11.63 -1.52
CA ASP A 88 -13.25 -13.05 -1.28
C ASP A 88 -12.39 -13.21 -0.01
N ARG A 89 -12.97 -13.78 1.04
CA ARG A 89 -12.28 -14.03 2.33
C ARG A 89 -11.27 -15.18 2.27
N ALA A 90 -11.38 -16.06 1.29
CA ALA A 90 -10.48 -17.20 1.11
C ALA A 90 -9.21 -16.81 0.34
N TYR A 91 -9.27 -15.81 -0.54
CA TYR A 91 -8.13 -15.37 -1.32
C TYR A 91 -6.98 -14.88 -0.44
N LYS A 92 -5.76 -15.39 -0.67
CA LYS A 92 -4.57 -15.04 0.12
C LYS A 92 -3.68 -14.00 -0.56
N GLY A 93 -3.76 -13.87 -1.88
CA GLY A 93 -2.88 -13.02 -2.67
C GLY A 93 -1.43 -13.50 -2.65
N TYR A 94 -0.51 -12.58 -2.97
CA TYR A 94 0.93 -12.86 -2.99
C TYR A 94 1.55 -12.74 -1.59
N PRO A 95 2.30 -13.76 -1.12
CA PRO A 95 3.06 -13.66 0.11
C PRO A 95 4.30 -12.78 -0.10
N TYR A 96 4.82 -12.20 0.99
CA TYR A 96 6.14 -11.58 0.96
C TYR A 96 7.22 -12.68 0.94
N ASP A 97 7.86 -12.85 -0.22
CA ASP A 97 8.87 -13.88 -0.47
C ASP A 97 9.92 -13.35 -1.45
N VAL A 98 10.99 -12.80 -0.89
CA VAL A 98 12.08 -12.19 -1.68
C VAL A 98 12.87 -13.23 -2.47
N ALA A 99 12.99 -14.46 -1.96
CA ALA A 99 13.73 -15.52 -2.64
C ALA A 99 12.99 -15.94 -3.92
N LYS A 100 11.67 -16.18 -3.81
CA LYS A 100 10.84 -16.50 -4.96
C LYS A 100 10.72 -15.34 -5.95
N ALA A 101 10.66 -14.10 -5.45
CA ALA A 101 10.70 -12.91 -6.30
C ALA A 101 11.96 -12.87 -7.17
N LYS A 102 13.15 -13.08 -6.59
CA LYS A 102 14.42 -13.13 -7.32
C LYS A 102 14.45 -14.26 -8.35
N ALA A 103 13.94 -15.45 -8.00
CA ALA A 103 13.84 -16.57 -8.94
C ALA A 103 12.95 -16.23 -10.15
N LEU A 104 11.78 -15.63 -9.91
CA LEU A 104 10.87 -15.19 -10.97
C LEU A 104 11.49 -14.12 -11.88
N LEU A 105 12.29 -13.20 -11.33
CA LEU A 105 13.02 -12.22 -12.13
C LEU A 105 14.08 -12.87 -13.01
N ALA A 106 14.86 -13.82 -12.47
CA ALA A 106 15.84 -14.57 -13.25
C ALA A 106 15.18 -15.38 -14.38
N GLU A 107 14.07 -16.06 -14.09
CA GLU A 107 13.27 -16.75 -15.11
C GLU A 107 12.67 -15.82 -16.17
N ALA A 108 12.47 -14.54 -15.85
CA ALA A 108 11.98 -13.52 -16.76
C ALA A 108 13.10 -12.83 -17.57
N GLY A 109 14.37 -13.24 -17.40
CA GLY A 109 15.52 -12.63 -18.08
C GLY A 109 16.15 -11.45 -17.34
N HIS A 110 15.80 -11.24 -16.07
CA HIS A 110 16.32 -10.15 -15.22
C HIS A 110 17.04 -10.68 -13.96
N PRO A 111 18.06 -11.55 -14.07
CA PRO A 111 18.74 -12.13 -12.90
C PRO A 111 19.40 -11.07 -12.00
N ASP A 112 19.88 -9.98 -12.61
CA ASP A 112 20.51 -8.85 -11.93
C ASP A 112 19.52 -7.68 -11.68
N GLY A 113 18.24 -7.89 -11.98
CA GLY A 113 17.19 -6.87 -11.86
C GLY A 113 17.06 -5.98 -13.09
N PHE A 114 16.45 -4.81 -12.87
CA PHE A 114 16.22 -3.77 -13.88
C PHE A 114 15.98 -2.43 -13.20
N GLU A 115 16.13 -1.35 -13.94
CA GLU A 115 15.76 -0.01 -13.51
C GLU A 115 14.34 0.34 -13.96
N THR A 116 13.63 1.09 -13.12
CA THR A 116 12.29 1.59 -13.43
C THR A 116 12.04 2.89 -12.66
N GLN A 117 10.99 3.60 -13.05
CA GLN A 117 10.50 4.78 -12.35
C GLN A 117 9.24 4.44 -11.55
N LEU A 118 9.16 4.95 -10.33
CA LEU A 118 7.95 4.94 -9.52
C LEU A 118 7.47 6.39 -9.40
N PHE A 119 6.33 6.68 -10.00
CA PHE A 119 5.67 7.97 -9.86
C PHE A 119 4.98 8.01 -8.50
N ALA A 120 5.36 8.99 -7.68
CA ALA A 120 4.73 9.27 -6.41
C ALA A 120 4.35 10.76 -6.37
N MET A 121 3.19 11.05 -5.79
CA MET A 121 2.81 12.44 -5.50
C MET A 121 3.71 12.95 -4.36
N ASN A 122 4.36 14.10 -4.54
CA ASN A 122 5.28 14.68 -3.54
C ASN A 122 4.71 15.90 -2.81
N THR A 123 3.47 16.30 -3.10
CA THR A 123 2.82 17.46 -2.49
C THR A 123 1.50 17.07 -1.84
N ASP A 124 1.44 17.22 -0.52
CA ASP A 124 0.21 17.54 0.18
C ASP A 124 0.08 19.07 0.29
N PRO A 125 -1.14 19.65 0.18
CA PRO A 125 -2.40 18.94 -0.02
C PRO A 125 -2.66 18.63 -1.49
N ASN A 126 -3.41 17.55 -1.72
CA ASN A 126 -3.99 17.23 -3.02
C ASN A 126 -4.90 18.39 -3.46
N PRO A 127 -4.78 18.96 -4.68
CA PRO A 127 -5.81 19.87 -5.18
C PRO A 127 -7.12 19.09 -5.25
N ARG A 128 -8.07 19.46 -4.39
CA ARG A 128 -9.44 18.94 -4.38
C ARG A 128 -10.25 19.53 -5.53
#